data_AF-A0A512UFL3-F1
#
_entry.id   AF-A0A512UFL3-F1
#
_cell.length_a   1.000
_cell.length_b   1.000
_cell.length_c   1.000
_cell.angle_alpha   90.00
_cell.angle_beta   90.00
_cell.angle_gamma   90.00
#
_symmetry.space_group_name_H-M   'P 1'
#
loop_
_entity.id
_entity.type
_entity.pdbx_description
1 polymer ?
#
loop_
_entity_poly.entity_id
_entity_poly.type
_entity_poly.pdbx_seq_one_letter_code
_entity_poly.pdbx_strand_id
1 'polypeptide(L)'
;MKPTVPILLLAFIISIGSCIPTNVGVEIHQNGHDGHTPLHVSLTKTLIESELQAIMECLNSFISWTRFRFGQFQPMADAIRRRIALVYDIFNNSSEDVHTTAQRLYHTENMFRVMVDAATLMEFYITNERVEQVLIYEITQLNVQLLMMYDSSGYPDLSYPKYGQMVASFKNAVEYWANSFEALGKTSPALSLVFHVEYAKANNTLAVLEGASKRVSM
;
A
#
# COMPACT_ATOMS: atom_id res chain seq x y z
N MET A 1 11.84 -45.73 -4.33
CA MET A 1 11.10 -44.61 -4.98
C MET A 1 11.09 -43.43 -4.03
N LYS A 2 11.81 -42.36 -4.38
CA LYS A 2 11.87 -41.09 -3.64
C LYS A 2 11.26 -40.01 -4.55
N PRO A 3 10.38 -39.12 -4.07
CA PRO A 3 9.96 -37.99 -4.86
C PRO A 3 11.02 -36.89 -4.78
N THR A 4 11.57 -36.53 -5.93
CA THR A 4 12.47 -35.40 -6.11
C THR A 4 11.61 -34.18 -6.40
N VAL A 5 11.49 -33.25 -5.45
CA VAL A 5 10.92 -31.92 -5.68
C VAL A 5 12.05 -31.01 -6.15
N PRO A 6 11.94 -30.33 -7.31
CA PRO A 6 12.99 -29.43 -7.75
C PRO A 6 12.92 -28.13 -6.96
N ILE A 7 13.93 -27.94 -6.11
CA ILE A 7 14.27 -26.67 -5.47
C ILE A 7 14.81 -25.73 -6.56
N LEU A 8 13.99 -24.77 -6.98
CA LEU A 8 14.40 -23.59 -7.74
C LEU A 8 14.46 -22.43 -6.76
N LEU A 9 15.61 -22.28 -6.12
CA LEU A 9 15.94 -21.15 -5.25
C LEU A 9 17.21 -20.53 -5.80
N LEU A 10 17.02 -19.54 -6.70
CA LEU A 10 18.11 -18.77 -7.26
C LEU A 10 17.69 -17.29 -7.37
N ALA A 11 18.51 -16.46 -6.70
CA ALA A 11 18.65 -15.02 -6.84
C ALA A 11 17.50 -14.12 -6.33
N PHE A 12 17.56 -13.76 -5.04
CA PHE A 12 17.03 -12.49 -4.52
C PHE A 12 18.09 -11.86 -3.60
N ILE A 13 19.15 -11.34 -4.20
CA ILE A 13 20.02 -10.34 -3.56
C ILE A 13 20.13 -9.19 -4.57
N ILE A 14 20.06 -7.96 -4.05
CA ILE A 14 20.12 -6.65 -4.72
C ILE A 14 18.73 -6.03 -5.01
N SER A 15 18.18 -5.36 -4.00
CA SER A 15 17.79 -3.93 -4.05
C SER A 15 17.09 -3.53 -2.74
N ILE A 16 17.86 -3.36 -1.65
CA ILE A 16 17.36 -2.76 -0.38
C ILE A 16 17.90 -1.32 -0.24
N GLY A 17 18.46 -0.77 -1.32
CA GLY A 17 19.20 0.49 -1.29
C GLY A 17 18.37 1.77 -1.38
N SER A 18 17.07 1.70 -1.74
CA SER A 18 16.29 2.91 -2.06
C SER A 18 15.42 3.45 -0.91
N CYS A 19 15.22 2.69 0.18
CA CYS A 19 14.41 3.17 1.31
C CYS A 19 15.24 3.87 2.40
N ILE A 20 16.58 3.90 2.29
CA ILE A 20 17.44 4.65 3.20
C ILE A 20 17.68 6.03 2.59
N PRO A 21 17.07 7.11 3.11
CA PRO A 21 17.35 8.45 2.60
C PRO A 21 18.82 8.80 2.83
N THR A 22 19.52 9.16 1.76
CA THR A 22 20.78 9.88 1.87
C THR A 22 20.47 11.25 2.44
N ASN A 23 20.89 11.51 3.67
CA ASN A 23 20.74 12.79 4.35
C ASN A 23 21.50 13.87 3.54
N VAL A 24 20.80 14.60 2.68
CA VAL A 24 21.37 15.78 2.01
C VAL A 24 21.22 16.94 2.98
N GLY A 25 22.26 17.18 3.78
CA GLY A 25 22.34 18.34 4.65
C GLY A 25 22.43 19.61 3.80
N VAL A 26 21.33 20.32 3.65
CA VAL A 26 21.29 21.66 3.06
C VAL A 26 21.37 22.66 4.21
N GLU A 27 22.55 23.20 4.48
CA GLU A 27 22.72 24.35 5.38
C GLU A 27 22.22 25.62 4.66
N ILE A 28 21.07 26.14 5.10
CA ILE A 28 20.52 27.39 4.57
C ILE A 28 20.90 28.53 5.53
N HIS A 29 21.84 29.36 5.09
CA HIS A 29 22.22 30.59 5.77
C HIS A 29 21.13 31.67 5.54
N GLN A 30 20.42 32.08 6.60
CA GLN A 30 19.40 33.14 6.54
C GLN A 30 20.05 34.51 6.80
N ASN A 31 20.05 35.39 5.79
CA ASN A 31 20.21 36.84 5.96
C ASN A 31 18.90 37.51 5.52
N GLY A 32 18.37 38.40 6.36
CA GLY A 32 17.00 38.91 6.29
C GLY A 32 16.72 39.93 5.18
N HIS A 33 15.43 40.31 5.11
CA HIS A 33 14.75 41.23 4.17
C HIS A 33 14.46 40.58 2.79
N ASP A 34 13.24 40.24 2.33
CA ASP A 34 11.90 40.84 2.42
C ASP A 34 10.79 39.78 2.24
N GLY A 35 9.58 40.04 2.73
CA GLY A 35 8.45 39.11 2.72
C GLY A 35 7.94 38.72 1.32
N HIS A 36 7.64 37.43 1.17
CA HIS A 36 7.00 36.81 0.00
C HIS A 36 7.78 36.88 -1.31
N THR A 37 9.01 36.33 -1.32
CA THR A 37 9.62 35.95 -2.59
C THR A 37 8.93 34.68 -3.12
N PRO A 38 8.37 34.68 -4.35
CA PRO A 38 7.71 33.50 -4.94
C PRO A 38 8.58 32.24 -5.04
N LEU A 39 9.91 32.40 -4.89
CA LEU A 39 10.89 31.32 -4.90
C LEU A 39 10.78 30.34 -3.72
N HIS A 40 10.44 30.81 -2.51
CA HIS A 40 10.38 29.94 -1.32
C HIS A 40 9.16 28.99 -1.35
N VAL A 41 8.06 29.48 -1.92
CA VAL A 41 6.80 28.75 -2.10
C VAL A 41 7.04 27.55 -3.03
N SER A 42 7.53 27.80 -4.25
CA SER A 42 7.81 26.73 -5.22
C SER A 42 8.75 25.65 -4.69
N LEU A 43 9.76 26.03 -3.87
CA LEU A 43 10.72 25.06 -3.33
C LEU A 43 10.08 24.12 -2.30
N THR A 44 9.21 24.64 -1.43
CA THR A 44 8.54 23.86 -0.39
C THR A 44 7.62 22.80 -1.01
N LYS A 45 6.81 23.19 -2.00
CA LYS A 45 5.96 22.26 -2.74
C LYS A 45 6.77 21.16 -3.41
N THR A 46 7.84 21.50 -4.13
CA THR A 46 8.69 20.51 -4.80
C THR A 46 9.32 19.53 -3.82
N LEU A 47 9.73 20.01 -2.64
CA LEU A 47 10.27 19.17 -1.58
C LEU A 47 9.23 18.17 -1.07
N ILE A 48 8.01 18.63 -0.75
CA ILE A 48 6.92 17.76 -0.30
C ILE A 48 6.59 16.70 -1.35
N GLU A 49 6.40 17.12 -2.60
CA GLU A 49 6.01 16.21 -3.69
C GLU A 49 7.09 15.16 -3.98
N SER A 50 8.38 15.55 -3.91
CA SER A 50 9.49 14.63 -4.05
C SER A 50 9.54 13.62 -2.91
N GLU A 51 9.30 14.05 -1.67
CA GLU A 51 9.33 13.15 -0.51
C GLU A 51 8.14 12.18 -0.50
N LEU A 52 6.93 12.66 -0.84
CA LEU A 52 5.76 11.80 -1.02
C LEU A 52 5.98 10.74 -2.10
N GLN A 53 6.57 11.12 -3.23
CA GLN A 53 6.93 10.18 -4.29
C GLN A 53 7.89 9.10 -3.77
N ALA A 54 8.95 9.50 -3.07
CA ALA A 54 9.93 8.57 -2.51
C ALA A 54 9.33 7.63 -1.45
N ILE A 55 8.37 8.10 -0.65
CA ILE A 55 7.63 7.26 0.30
C ILE A 55 6.76 6.25 -0.46
N MET A 56 5.99 6.70 -1.45
CA MET A 56 5.13 5.83 -2.26
C MET A 56 5.93 4.75 -3.00
N GLU A 57 7.08 5.08 -3.57
CA GLU A 57 7.98 4.11 -4.20
C GLU A 57 8.50 3.09 -3.18
N CYS A 58 8.86 3.53 -1.98
CA CYS A 58 9.28 2.63 -0.91
C CYS A 58 8.13 1.70 -0.48
N LEU A 59 6.91 2.21 -0.29
CA LEU A 59 5.73 1.40 0.03
C LEU A 59 5.44 0.35 -1.07
N ASN A 60 5.41 0.79 -2.34
CA ASN A 60 5.19 -0.08 -3.49
C ASN A 60 6.25 -1.17 -3.63
N SER A 61 7.50 -0.91 -3.21
CA SER A 61 8.58 -1.92 -3.28
C SER A 61 8.30 -3.18 -2.45
N PHE A 62 7.45 -3.10 -1.43
CA PHE A 62 7.04 -4.24 -0.61
C PHE A 62 5.88 -5.03 -1.20
N ILE A 63 5.20 -4.51 -2.22
CA ILE A 63 4.02 -5.12 -2.82
C ILE A 63 4.38 -5.68 -4.20
N SER A 64 3.82 -6.84 -4.52
CA SER A 64 3.89 -7.42 -5.85
C SER A 64 2.56 -8.08 -6.19
N TRP A 65 2.34 -8.34 -7.48
CA TRP A 65 1.14 -9.03 -7.96
C TRP A 65 0.89 -10.41 -7.33
N THR A 66 1.91 -11.00 -6.70
CA THR A 66 1.81 -12.34 -6.09
C THR A 66 1.85 -12.33 -4.57
N ARG A 67 2.41 -11.29 -3.94
CA ARG A 67 2.55 -11.24 -2.48
C ARG A 67 2.84 -9.85 -1.94
N PHE A 68 2.49 -9.66 -0.67
CA PHE A 68 3.00 -8.58 0.18
C PHE A 68 4.16 -9.08 1.04
N ARG A 69 5.32 -8.41 0.98
CA ARG A 69 6.55 -8.77 1.70
C ARG A 69 6.55 -8.21 3.13
N PHE A 70 5.55 -8.57 3.93
CA PHE A 70 5.34 -7.97 5.26
C PHE A 70 6.56 -8.10 6.18
N GLY A 71 7.29 -9.22 6.15
CA GLY A 71 8.52 -9.40 6.94
C GLY A 71 9.67 -8.46 6.56
N GLN A 72 9.70 -7.93 5.33
CA GLN A 72 10.64 -6.87 4.93
C GLN A 72 10.13 -5.47 5.27
N PHE A 73 8.80 -5.30 5.26
CA PHE A 73 8.14 -4.04 5.56
C PHE A 73 8.18 -3.68 7.04
N GLN A 74 7.92 -4.63 7.94
CA GLN A 74 7.80 -4.39 9.39
C GLN A 74 9.01 -3.65 9.98
N PRO A 75 10.28 -4.06 9.72
CA PRO A 75 11.45 -3.33 10.23
C PRO A 75 11.58 -1.89 9.70
N MET A 76 10.93 -1.57 8.58
CA MET A 76 10.98 -0.25 7.93
C MET A 76 9.80 0.65 8.31
N ALA A 77 8.75 0.10 8.93
CA ALA A 77 7.50 0.81 9.18
C ALA A 77 7.70 2.08 10.03
N ASP A 78 8.53 2.02 11.07
CA ASP A 78 8.80 3.17 11.93
C ASP A 78 9.56 4.29 11.19
N ALA A 79 10.48 3.91 10.29
CA ALA A 79 11.20 4.89 9.47
C ALA A 79 10.25 5.59 8.50
N ILE A 80 9.38 4.84 7.84
CA ILE A 80 8.36 5.38 6.94
C ILE A 80 7.39 6.31 7.70
N ARG A 81 6.92 5.91 8.88
CA ARG A 81 6.03 6.73 9.73
C ARG A 81 6.64 8.09 10.05
N ARG A 82 7.93 8.14 10.41
CA ARG A 82 8.63 9.40 10.70
C ARG A 82 8.71 10.31 9.48
N ARG A 83 8.93 9.75 8.28
CA ARG A 83 8.97 10.51 7.02
C ARG A 83 7.60 11.10 6.68
N ILE A 84 6.52 10.33 6.83
CA ILE A 84 5.14 10.81 6.66
C ILE A 84 4.85 11.96 7.64
N ALA A 85 5.20 11.81 8.92
CA ALA A 85 5.02 12.86 9.92
C ALA A 85 5.78 14.15 9.57
N LEU A 86 7.03 14.04 9.10
CA LEU A 86 7.81 15.19 8.64
C LEU A 86 7.12 15.91 7.48
N VAL A 87 6.60 15.17 6.49
CA VAL A 87 5.84 15.76 5.37
C VAL A 87 4.60 16.48 5.86
N TYR A 88 3.85 15.88 6.79
CA TYR A 88 2.65 16.45 7.39
C TYR A 88 2.96 17.78 8.12
N ASP A 89 4.05 17.83 8.87
CA ASP A 89 4.51 19.04 9.56
C ASP A 89 4.89 20.15 8.58
N ILE A 90 5.64 19.85 7.52
CA ILE A 90 6.00 20.84 6.49
C ILE A 90 4.74 21.33 5.76
N PHE A 91 3.84 20.42 5.42
CA PHE A 91 2.58 20.72 4.74
C PHE A 91 1.70 21.69 5.55
N ASN A 92 1.48 21.42 6.84
CA ASN A 92 0.64 22.28 7.69
C ASN A 92 1.23 23.66 7.98
N ASN A 93 2.55 23.80 7.89
CA ASN A 93 3.23 25.08 8.06
C ASN A 93 3.33 25.87 6.73
N SER A 94 2.89 25.29 5.62
CA SER A 94 2.84 25.97 4.32
C SER A 94 1.51 26.71 4.14
N SER A 95 1.54 27.88 3.51
CA SER A 95 0.35 28.70 3.25
C SER A 95 -0.28 28.44 1.87
N GLU A 96 0.10 27.36 1.20
CA GLU A 96 -0.30 27.09 -0.19
C GLU A 96 -1.69 26.44 -0.28
N ASP A 97 -2.41 26.72 -1.36
CA ASP A 97 -3.60 25.95 -1.74
C ASP A 97 -3.15 24.65 -2.41
N VAL A 98 -3.17 23.57 -1.63
CA VAL A 98 -2.51 22.31 -2.01
C VAL A 98 -3.46 21.13 -2.02
N HIS A 99 -4.64 21.29 -2.62
CA HIS A 99 -5.61 20.21 -2.72
C HIS A 99 -4.99 18.90 -3.27
N THR A 100 -4.16 19.00 -4.31
CA THR A 100 -3.48 17.86 -4.91
C THR A 100 -2.46 17.21 -3.98
N THR A 101 -1.60 17.98 -3.33
CA THR A 101 -0.63 17.46 -2.35
C THR A 101 -1.32 16.87 -1.12
N ALA A 102 -2.39 17.51 -0.63
CA ALA A 102 -3.20 17.01 0.47
C ALA A 102 -3.78 15.62 0.15
N GLN A 103 -4.29 15.46 -1.08
CA GLN A 103 -4.81 14.20 -1.55
C GLN A 103 -3.71 13.13 -1.64
N ARG A 104 -2.54 13.45 -2.18
CA ARG A 104 -1.40 12.53 -2.25
C ARG A 104 -0.92 12.10 -0.86
N LEU A 105 -0.83 13.04 0.09
CA LEU A 105 -0.48 12.77 1.47
C LEU A 105 -1.50 11.85 2.14
N TYR A 106 -2.79 12.16 2.01
CA TYR A 106 -3.88 11.30 2.50
C TYR A 106 -3.81 9.89 1.93
N HIS A 107 -3.57 9.76 0.62
CA HIS A 107 -3.44 8.45 -0.01
C HIS A 107 -2.22 7.68 0.51
N THR A 108 -1.07 8.34 0.64
CA THR A 108 0.17 7.75 1.17
C THR A 108 0.00 7.26 2.60
N GLU A 109 -0.64 8.06 3.46
CA GLU A 109 -0.98 7.68 4.84
C GLU A 109 -1.92 6.47 4.89
N ASN A 110 -2.95 6.47 4.04
CA ASN A 110 -3.89 5.37 3.96
C ASN A 110 -3.20 4.07 3.51
N MET A 111 -2.34 4.14 2.48
CA MET A 111 -1.57 3.00 1.99
C MET A 111 -0.66 2.43 3.09
N PHE A 112 0.08 3.30 3.79
CA PHE A 112 0.93 2.90 4.92
C PHE A 112 0.13 2.22 6.04
N ARG A 113 -1.01 2.80 6.43
CA ARG A 113 -1.89 2.22 7.46
C ARG A 113 -2.39 0.83 7.06
N VAL A 114 -2.90 0.66 5.83
CA VAL A 114 -3.36 -0.64 5.35
C VAL A 114 -2.24 -1.68 5.40
N MET A 115 -1.01 -1.30 5.03
CA MET A 115 0.15 -2.20 5.10
C MET A 115 0.55 -2.56 6.54
N VAL A 116 0.47 -1.63 7.50
CA VAL A 116 0.73 -1.90 8.93
C VAL A 116 -0.31 -2.86 9.51
N ASP A 117 -1.59 -2.60 9.26
CA ASP A 117 -2.69 -3.43 9.73
C ASP A 117 -2.57 -4.85 9.15
N ALA A 118 -2.31 -4.94 7.83
CA ALA A 118 -2.13 -6.21 7.14
C ALA A 118 -0.91 -6.97 7.65
N ALA A 119 0.23 -6.30 7.85
CA ALA A 119 1.44 -6.96 8.36
C ALA A 119 1.21 -7.58 9.74
N THR A 120 0.53 -6.85 10.63
CA THR A 120 0.17 -7.34 11.97
C THR A 120 -0.75 -8.56 11.89
N LEU A 121 -1.76 -8.50 11.02
CA LEU A 121 -2.72 -9.59 10.87
C LEU A 121 -2.10 -10.83 10.21
N MET A 122 -1.27 -10.64 9.19
CA MET A 122 -0.54 -11.71 8.52
C MET A 122 0.47 -12.40 9.44
N GLU A 123 1.19 -11.64 10.27
CA GLU A 123 2.09 -12.20 11.29
C GLU A 123 1.34 -13.09 12.29
N PHE A 124 0.13 -12.68 12.70
CA PHE A 124 -0.70 -13.47 13.59
C PHE A 124 -1.17 -14.79 12.96
N TYR A 125 -1.45 -14.81 11.66
CA TYR A 125 -2.03 -15.97 10.98
C TYR A 125 -1.02 -16.86 10.22
N ILE A 126 0.21 -16.42 9.95
CA ILE A 126 1.19 -17.15 9.12
C ILE A 126 1.54 -18.56 9.63
N THR A 127 1.47 -18.79 10.94
CA THR A 127 1.92 -20.04 11.58
C THR A 127 0.85 -21.12 11.66
N ASN A 128 -0.38 -20.85 11.22
CA ASN A 128 -1.50 -21.75 11.46
C ASN A 128 -1.94 -22.54 10.23
N GLU A 129 -2.26 -23.81 10.43
CA GLU A 129 -2.66 -24.75 9.37
C GLU A 129 -4.19 -24.82 9.15
N ARG A 130 -4.98 -24.00 9.87
CA ARG A 130 -6.45 -24.03 9.74
C ARG A 130 -6.90 -23.26 8.51
N VAL A 131 -7.84 -23.83 7.75
CA VAL A 131 -8.32 -23.29 6.47
C VAL A 131 -8.87 -21.87 6.64
N GLU A 132 -9.65 -21.58 7.68
CA GLU A 132 -10.19 -20.26 7.94
C GLU A 132 -9.11 -19.19 8.19
N GLN A 133 -7.99 -19.56 8.81
CA GLN A 133 -6.87 -18.64 9.05
C GLN A 133 -6.08 -18.39 7.76
N VAL A 134 -5.92 -19.42 6.92
CA VAL A 134 -5.36 -19.27 5.57
C VAL A 134 -6.23 -18.34 4.72
N LEU A 135 -7.55 -18.49 4.76
CA LEU A 135 -8.46 -17.61 4.02
C LEU A 135 -8.39 -16.15 4.51
N ILE A 136 -8.26 -15.92 5.81
CA ILE A 136 -8.00 -14.58 6.37
C ILE A 136 -6.67 -14.03 5.85
N TYR A 137 -5.61 -14.83 5.90
CA TYR A 137 -4.30 -14.42 5.40
C TYR A 137 -4.34 -14.01 3.92
N GLU A 138 -4.99 -14.82 3.07
CA GLU A 138 -5.09 -14.56 1.63
C GLU A 138 -5.89 -13.28 1.33
N ILE A 139 -7.02 -13.06 2.00
CA ILE A 139 -7.83 -11.86 1.76
C ILE A 139 -7.15 -10.59 2.29
N THR A 140 -6.42 -10.68 3.39
CA THR A 140 -5.58 -9.58 3.90
C THR A 140 -4.43 -9.27 2.95
N GLN A 141 -3.77 -10.29 2.39
CA GLN A 141 -2.75 -10.10 1.37
C GLN A 141 -3.34 -9.39 0.14
N LEU A 142 -4.50 -9.82 -0.33
CA LEU A 142 -5.17 -9.19 -1.45
C LEU A 142 -5.51 -7.72 -1.18
N ASN A 143 -5.99 -7.36 0.02
CA ASN A 143 -6.26 -5.97 0.39
C ASN A 143 -5.06 -5.06 0.18
N VAL A 144 -3.84 -5.54 0.44
CA VAL A 144 -2.61 -4.79 0.18
C VAL A 144 -2.29 -4.77 -1.32
N GLN A 145 -2.48 -5.88 -2.04
CA GLN A 145 -2.22 -5.95 -3.48
C GLN A 145 -3.14 -5.02 -4.29
N LEU A 146 -4.39 -4.83 -3.85
CA LEU A 146 -5.32 -3.89 -4.48
C LEU A 146 -4.81 -2.44 -4.44
N LEU A 147 -3.90 -2.08 -3.52
CA LEU A 147 -3.27 -0.76 -3.48
C LEU A 147 -2.41 -0.49 -4.73
N MET A 148 -1.86 -1.53 -5.36
CA MET A 148 -1.09 -1.39 -6.61
C MET A 148 -1.95 -0.97 -7.81
N MET A 149 -3.28 -1.06 -7.69
CA MET A 149 -4.22 -0.67 -8.75
C MET A 149 -4.51 0.84 -8.73
N TYR A 150 -3.86 1.60 -7.85
CA TYR A 150 -3.97 3.04 -7.74
C TYR A 150 -2.68 3.74 -8.18
N ASP A 151 -2.81 4.95 -8.70
CA ASP A 151 -1.70 5.83 -9.04
C ASP A 151 -1.16 6.56 -7.79
N SER A 152 -0.12 7.39 -7.98
CA SER A 152 0.49 8.18 -6.91
C SER A 152 -0.43 9.23 -6.27
N SER A 153 -1.61 9.46 -6.84
CA SER A 153 -2.65 10.39 -6.37
C SER A 153 -3.83 9.67 -5.73
N GLY A 154 -3.81 8.34 -5.68
CA GLY A 154 -4.88 7.53 -5.12
C GLY A 154 -6.08 7.37 -6.04
N TYR A 155 -5.95 7.64 -7.34
CA TYR A 155 -6.95 7.30 -8.34
C TYR A 155 -6.68 5.93 -8.95
N PRO A 156 -7.71 5.18 -9.37
CA PRO A 156 -7.50 3.92 -10.09
C PRO A 156 -6.63 4.12 -11.34
N ASP A 157 -5.52 3.39 -11.44
CA ASP A 157 -4.57 3.51 -12.54
C ASP A 157 -5.00 2.63 -13.72
N LEU A 158 -5.77 3.24 -14.62
CA LEU A 158 -6.28 2.57 -15.82
C LEU A 158 -5.20 2.36 -16.89
N SER A 159 -3.98 2.87 -16.69
CA SER A 159 -2.87 2.65 -17.61
C SER A 159 -2.30 1.23 -17.48
N TYR A 160 -2.61 0.51 -16.39
CA TYR A 160 -2.16 -0.86 -16.21
C TYR A 160 -2.66 -1.80 -17.32
N PRO A 161 -1.75 -2.54 -17.98
CA PRO A 161 -2.14 -3.54 -18.97
C PRO A 161 -3.08 -4.56 -18.34
N LYS A 162 -4.20 -4.84 -19.02
CA LYS A 162 -5.21 -5.81 -18.58
C LYS A 162 -5.91 -5.43 -17.25
N TYR A 163 -5.94 -4.15 -16.88
CA TYR A 163 -6.61 -3.65 -15.68
C TYR A 163 -7.98 -4.32 -15.41
N GLY A 164 -8.89 -4.31 -16.39
CA GLY A 164 -10.22 -4.92 -16.23
C GLY A 164 -10.21 -6.43 -15.98
N GLN A 165 -9.26 -7.16 -16.60
CA GLN A 165 -9.09 -8.60 -16.37
C GLN A 165 -8.54 -8.88 -14.97
N MET A 166 -7.63 -8.03 -14.47
CA MET A 166 -7.11 -8.14 -13.12
C MET A 166 -8.19 -7.88 -12.07
N VAL A 167 -8.97 -6.81 -12.22
CA VAL A 167 -10.12 -6.51 -11.33
C VAL A 167 -11.10 -7.68 -11.30
N ALA A 168 -11.46 -8.24 -12.47
CA ALA A 168 -12.34 -9.41 -12.54
C ALA A 168 -11.74 -10.65 -11.87
N SER A 169 -10.43 -10.88 -12.02
CA SER A 169 -9.74 -12.02 -11.40
C SER A 169 -9.70 -11.90 -9.88
N PHE A 170 -9.41 -10.71 -9.34
CA PHE A 170 -9.44 -10.46 -7.90
C PHE A 170 -10.86 -10.61 -7.32
N LYS A 171 -11.89 -10.15 -8.03
CA LYS A 171 -13.28 -10.34 -7.63
C LYS A 171 -13.66 -11.82 -7.54
N ASN A 172 -13.32 -12.60 -8.55
CA ASN A 172 -13.54 -14.05 -8.53
C ASN A 172 -12.81 -14.74 -7.38
N ALA A 173 -11.59 -14.29 -7.04
CA ALA A 173 -10.84 -14.82 -5.90
C ALA A 173 -11.53 -14.51 -4.57
N VAL A 174 -11.99 -13.27 -4.36
CA VAL A 174 -12.72 -12.84 -3.16
C VAL A 174 -14.02 -13.63 -2.99
N GLU A 175 -14.79 -13.81 -4.06
CA GLU A 175 -16.03 -14.60 -4.05
C GLU A 175 -15.75 -16.07 -3.76
N TYR A 176 -14.69 -16.64 -4.36
CA TYR A 176 -14.26 -18.01 -4.08
C TYR A 176 -13.88 -18.22 -2.61
N TRP A 177 -13.10 -17.30 -2.03
CA TRP A 177 -12.70 -17.39 -0.62
C TRP A 177 -13.88 -17.22 0.33
N ALA A 178 -14.83 -16.32 0.03
CA ALA A 178 -16.05 -16.16 0.83
C ALA A 178 -16.90 -17.45 0.83
N ASN A 179 -17.16 -18.02 -0.34
CA ASN A 179 -17.88 -19.28 -0.45
C ASN A 179 -17.16 -20.42 0.28
N SER A 180 -15.83 -20.45 0.21
CA SER A 180 -15.01 -21.43 0.91
C SER A 180 -15.10 -21.26 2.43
N PHE A 181 -15.09 -20.02 2.92
CA PHE A 181 -15.20 -19.71 4.34
C PHE A 181 -16.56 -20.13 4.91
N GLU A 182 -17.66 -19.81 4.21
CA GLU A 182 -19.02 -20.20 4.61
C GLU A 182 -19.21 -21.72 4.62
N ALA A 183 -18.56 -22.44 3.69
CA ALA A 183 -18.62 -23.90 3.62
C ALA A 183 -17.95 -24.61 4.80
N LEU A 184 -17.09 -23.93 5.58
CA LEU A 184 -16.48 -24.50 6.79
C LEU A 184 -17.51 -24.70 7.92
N GLY A 185 -18.70 -24.12 7.82
CA GLY A 185 -19.76 -24.23 8.81
C GLY A 185 -19.44 -23.45 10.09
N LYS A 186 -19.43 -24.12 11.24
CA LYS A 186 -19.22 -23.45 12.53
C LYS A 186 -17.75 -23.05 12.73
N THR A 187 -17.42 -21.81 12.38
CA THR A 187 -16.15 -21.17 12.72
C THR A 187 -16.23 -20.45 14.07
N SER A 188 -15.08 -20.10 14.64
CA SER A 188 -15.04 -19.23 15.84
C SER A 188 -15.64 -17.86 15.49
N PRO A 189 -16.50 -17.26 16.33
CA PRO A 189 -17.05 -15.92 16.09
C PRO A 189 -15.98 -14.85 15.83
N ALA A 190 -14.83 -14.95 16.50
CA ALA A 190 -13.72 -14.02 16.31
C ALA A 190 -13.10 -14.12 14.90
N LEU A 191 -12.88 -15.34 14.40
CA LEU A 191 -12.34 -15.55 13.05
C LEU A 191 -13.34 -15.14 11.99
N SER A 192 -14.63 -15.43 12.20
CA SER A 192 -15.70 -14.97 11.33
C SER A 192 -15.73 -13.44 11.23
N LEU A 193 -15.67 -12.73 12.36
CA LEU A 193 -15.64 -11.27 12.38
C LEU A 193 -14.45 -10.72 11.57
N VAL A 194 -13.24 -11.24 11.82
CA VAL A 194 -12.02 -10.79 11.12
C VAL A 194 -12.14 -11.02 9.61
N PHE A 195 -12.58 -12.21 9.19
CA PHE A 195 -12.77 -12.53 7.78
C PHE A 195 -13.75 -11.57 7.10
N HIS A 196 -14.91 -11.32 7.72
CA HIS A 196 -15.93 -10.42 7.16
C HIS A 196 -15.45 -8.97 7.08
N VAL A 197 -14.66 -8.49 8.04
CA VAL A 197 -14.05 -7.16 7.98
C VAL A 197 -13.10 -7.05 6.79
N GLU A 198 -12.20 -8.03 6.62
CA GLU A 198 -11.24 -8.01 5.51
C GLU A 198 -11.90 -8.22 4.15
N TYR A 199 -12.94 -9.07 4.09
CA TYR A 199 -13.79 -9.24 2.91
C TYR A 199 -14.48 -7.95 2.50
N ALA A 200 -15.10 -7.26 3.46
CA ALA A 200 -15.79 -6.00 3.18
C ALA A 200 -14.82 -4.94 2.63
N LYS A 201 -13.59 -4.85 3.17
CA LYS A 201 -12.54 -3.97 2.63
C LYS A 201 -12.22 -4.32 1.17
N ALA A 202 -11.94 -5.58 0.88
CA ALA A 202 -11.57 -6.03 -0.47
C ALA A 202 -12.69 -5.75 -1.47
N ASN A 203 -13.92 -6.11 -1.11
CA ASN A 203 -15.09 -5.93 -1.96
C ASN A 203 -15.40 -4.45 -2.23
N ASN A 204 -15.30 -3.58 -1.22
CA ASN A 204 -15.50 -2.14 -1.39
C ASN A 204 -14.44 -1.53 -2.33
N THR A 205 -13.18 -1.90 -2.15
CA THR A 205 -12.09 -1.48 -3.04
C THR A 205 -12.33 -1.95 -4.48
N LEU A 206 -12.69 -3.23 -4.67
CA LEU A 206 -13.01 -3.78 -5.98
C LEU A 206 -14.20 -3.10 -6.66
N ALA A 207 -15.22 -2.71 -5.92
CA ALA A 207 -16.36 -1.98 -6.47
C ALA A 207 -15.94 -0.61 -7.04
N VAL A 208 -15.04 0.11 -6.35
CA VAL A 208 -14.46 1.38 -6.85
C VAL A 208 -13.64 1.13 -8.12
N LEU A 209 -12.78 0.11 -8.12
CA LEU A 209 -11.92 -0.23 -9.26
C LEU A 209 -12.74 -0.66 -10.49
N GLU A 210 -13.81 -1.44 -10.29
CA GLU A 210 -14.73 -1.88 -11.35
C GLU A 210 -15.49 -0.68 -11.95
N GLY A 211 -15.97 0.23 -11.11
CA GLY A 211 -16.65 1.45 -11.53
C GLY A 211 -15.78 2.36 -12.40
N ALA A 212 -14.47 2.43 -12.09
CA ALA A 212 -13.52 3.17 -12.92
C ALA A 212 -13.34 2.55 -14.31
N SER A 213 -13.22 1.21 -14.41
CA SER A 213 -13.09 0.53 -15.70
C SER A 213 -14.30 0.72 -16.61
N LYS A 214 -15.52 0.73 -16.06
CA LYS A 214 -16.75 0.86 -16.86
C LYS A 214 -16.88 2.23 -17.52
N ARG A 215 -16.36 3.29 -16.90
CA ARG A 215 -16.43 4.67 -17.42
C ARG A 215 -15.55 4.92 -18.65
N VAL A 216 -14.51 4.13 -18.85
CA VAL A 216 -13.60 4.27 -20.02
C VAL A 216 -14.06 3.46 -21.22
N SER A 217 -14.89 2.43 -21.01
CA SER A 217 -15.43 1.60 -22.09
C SER A 217 -16.71 2.16 -22.73
N MET A 218 -17.23 3.29 -22.25
CA MET A 218 -18.40 4.00 -22.78
C MET A 218 -17.95 5.14 -23.70
#